data_AF-A0A7C6AY42-F1
#
_entry.id   AF-A0A7C6AY42-F1
#
_cell.length_a   1.000
_cell.length_b   1.000
_cell.length_c   1.000
_cell.angle_alpha   90.00
_cell.angle_beta   90.00
_cell.angle_gamma   90.00
#
_symmetry.space_group_name_H-M   'P 1'
#
loop_
_entity.id
_entity.type
_entity.pdbx_description
1 polymer ?
#
loop_
_entity_poly.entity_id
_entity_poly.type
_entity_poly.pdbx_seq_one_letter_code
_entity_poly.pdbx_strand_id
1 'polypeptide(L)'
;MAFSGSINRGLSNVRRRDLLVAAATSGLAALLLKKPGWASLLAEGAQAVTQWPVTCRDVMLKQTEQPDCWAAMAAYGVDGVESDIGDDLRLPSLYYGDRVFSVADAQSRQELMAALDAAKKRITAFCMHNRFEERPEFELE
;
A
#
# COMPACT_ATOMS: atom_id res chain seq x y z
N MET A 1 -50.12 36.85 3.40
CA MET A 1 -50.44 36.28 2.08
C MET A 1 -49.26 35.45 1.62
N ALA A 2 -49.56 34.25 1.11
CA ALA A 2 -48.63 33.14 0.88
C ALA A 2 -48.06 33.08 -0.55
N PHE A 3 -47.21 32.06 -0.74
CA PHE A 3 -46.63 31.47 -1.96
C PHE A 3 -45.30 32.06 -2.45
N SER A 4 -44.34 31.29 -2.97
CA SER A 4 -43.95 29.86 -2.95
C SER A 4 -42.76 29.78 -3.91
N GLY A 5 -41.74 28.97 -3.64
CA GLY A 5 -40.65 28.77 -4.58
C GLY A 5 -39.46 27.98 -4.04
N SER A 6 -39.70 26.74 -3.61
CA SER A 6 -38.67 25.74 -3.31
C SER A 6 -37.89 25.35 -4.56
N ILE A 7 -36.56 25.29 -4.49
CA ILE A 7 -35.76 24.38 -5.34
C ILE A 7 -34.78 23.63 -4.44
N ASN A 8 -35.17 22.38 -4.16
CA ASN A 8 -34.36 21.31 -3.61
C ASN A 8 -32.95 21.24 -4.22
N ARG A 9 -31.90 21.50 -3.43
CA ARG A 9 -30.55 20.93 -3.65
C ARG A 9 -30.29 19.87 -2.61
N GLY A 10 -30.77 18.67 -2.90
CA GLY A 10 -30.60 17.50 -2.05
C GLY A 10 -30.84 16.23 -2.84
N LEU A 11 -30.32 16.13 -4.06
CA LEU A 11 -30.24 14.85 -4.75
C LEU A 11 -29.00 14.14 -4.23
N SER A 12 -29.26 13.29 -3.25
CA SER A 12 -28.36 12.32 -2.68
C SER A 12 -27.63 11.53 -3.78
N ASN A 13 -26.30 11.67 -3.82
CA ASN A 13 -25.42 10.73 -4.54
C ASN A 13 -25.41 9.40 -3.76
N VAL A 14 -26.54 8.69 -3.73
CA VAL A 14 -26.58 7.32 -3.23
C VAL A 14 -25.88 6.47 -4.27
N ARG A 15 -24.66 6.02 -3.99
CA ARG A 15 -23.98 5.08 -4.87
C ARG A 15 -24.72 3.75 -4.77
N ARG A 16 -24.79 2.98 -5.87
CA ARG A 16 -25.43 1.64 -5.87
C ARG A 16 -24.90 0.72 -4.75
N ARG A 17 -23.67 0.95 -4.31
CA ARG A 17 -23.03 0.28 -3.17
C ARG A 17 -23.74 0.57 -1.83
N ASP A 18 -24.19 1.80 -1.63
CA ASP A 18 -24.87 2.23 -0.40
C ASP A 18 -26.26 1.59 -0.29
N LEU A 19 -26.95 1.41 -1.43
CA LEU A 19 -28.23 0.73 -1.53
C LEU A 19 -28.13 -0.79 -1.23
N LEU A 20 -27.05 -1.43 -1.70
CA LEU A 20 -26.80 -2.85 -1.42
C LEU A 20 -26.44 -3.11 0.06
N VAL A 21 -25.70 -2.19 0.68
CA VAL A 21 -25.37 -2.26 2.12
C VAL A 21 -26.63 -2.04 2.98
N ALA A 22 -27.48 -1.06 2.62
CA ALA A 22 -28.69 -0.76 3.37
C ALA A 22 -29.74 -1.90 3.31
N ALA A 23 -29.83 -2.62 2.19
CA ALA A 23 -30.73 -3.76 2.03
C ALA A 23 -30.29 -5.00 2.84
N ALA A 24 -28.99 -5.13 3.15
CA ALA A 24 -28.46 -6.26 3.92
C ALA A 24 -28.68 -6.13 5.43
N THR A 25 -28.75 -4.90 5.96
CA THR A 25 -28.79 -4.66 7.41
C THR A 25 -30.14 -4.94 8.09
N SER A 26 -31.27 -4.82 7.37
CA SER A 26 -32.61 -4.96 7.96
C SER A 26 -33.14 -6.40 7.96
N GLY A 27 -32.62 -7.28 7.10
CA GLY A 27 -33.03 -8.70 7.04
C GLY A 27 -32.27 -9.62 8.00
N LEU A 28 -31.03 -9.29 8.36
CA LEU A 28 -30.13 -10.20 9.09
C LEU A 28 -30.32 -10.14 10.62
N ALA A 29 -30.75 -8.99 11.16
CA ALA A 29 -30.94 -8.81 12.61
C ALA A 29 -32.01 -9.76 13.19
N ALA A 30 -33.03 -10.11 12.41
CA ALA A 30 -34.11 -11.00 12.85
C ALA A 30 -33.73 -12.49 12.87
N LEU A 31 -32.70 -12.92 12.12
CA LEU A 31 -32.23 -14.32 12.13
C LEU A 31 -31.11 -14.60 13.13
N LEU A 32 -30.43 -13.58 13.64
CA LEU A 32 -29.27 -13.73 14.54
C LEU A 32 -29.63 -14.16 15.97
N LEU A 33 -30.89 -14.04 16.41
CA LEU A 33 -31.27 -14.41 17.78
C LEU A 33 -31.47 -15.92 18.02
N LYS A 34 -31.50 -16.77 16.97
CA LYS A 34 -31.99 -18.16 17.12
C LYS A 34 -30.97 -19.27 16.89
N LYS A 35 -29.79 -19.03 16.31
CA LYS A 35 -28.82 -20.11 16.03
C LYS A 35 -27.35 -19.65 16.19
N PRO A 36 -26.59 -20.19 17.17
CA PRO A 36 -25.19 -19.82 17.39
C PRO A 36 -24.24 -20.23 16.25
N GLY A 37 -24.66 -21.11 15.34
CA GLY A 37 -23.83 -21.57 14.22
C GLY A 37 -23.61 -20.54 13.11
N TRP A 38 -24.37 -19.45 13.06
CA TRP A 38 -24.23 -18.43 12.00
C TRP A 38 -23.27 -17.31 12.38
N ALA A 39 -22.97 -17.14 13.67
CA ALA A 39 -21.92 -16.23 14.13
C ALA A 39 -20.54 -16.67 13.61
N SER A 40 -20.29 -17.98 13.51
CA SER A 40 -19.06 -18.51 12.91
C SER A 40 -18.95 -18.24 11.41
N LEU A 41 -20.06 -18.26 10.65
CA LEU A 41 -20.04 -17.95 9.21
C LEU A 41 -19.78 -16.46 8.93
N LEU A 42 -20.22 -15.56 9.80
CA LEU A 42 -19.87 -14.14 9.72
C LEU A 42 -18.42 -13.86 10.15
N ALA A 43 -17.90 -14.62 11.11
CA ALA A 43 -16.49 -14.55 11.50
C ALA A 43 -15.56 -15.05 10.38
N GLU A 44 -15.98 -16.04 9.59
CA GLU A 44 -15.21 -16.57 8.46
C GLU A 44 -15.20 -15.63 7.24
N GLY A 45 -16.22 -14.79 7.09
CA GLY A 45 -16.27 -13.72 6.09
C GLY A 45 -15.51 -12.44 6.49
N ALA A 46 -15.07 -12.33 7.74
CA ALA A 46 -14.24 -11.23 8.24
C ALA A 46 -12.74 -11.47 8.01
N GLN A 47 -12.38 -12.16 6.92
CA GLN A 47 -11.02 -12.12 6.42
C GLN A 47 -10.70 -10.65 6.14
N ALA A 48 -9.68 -10.13 6.82
CA ALA A 48 -9.19 -8.78 6.60
C ALA A 48 -9.01 -8.59 5.10
N VAL A 49 -9.71 -7.62 4.52
CA VAL A 49 -9.60 -7.35 3.08
C VAL A 49 -8.14 -7.01 2.83
N THR A 50 -7.40 -7.93 2.22
CA THR A 50 -6.00 -7.72 1.86
C THR A 50 -5.97 -6.55 0.88
N GLN A 51 -5.59 -5.37 1.37
CA GLN A 51 -5.38 -4.23 0.51
C GLN A 51 -4.13 -4.50 -0.33
N TRP A 52 -4.26 -4.32 -1.64
CA TRP A 52 -3.13 -4.41 -2.55
C TRP A 52 -2.16 -3.26 -2.24
N PRO A 53 -0.87 -3.54 -2.02
CA PRO A 53 0.09 -2.48 -1.75
C PRO A 53 0.19 -1.56 -2.96
N VAL A 54 0.17 -0.25 -2.72
CA VAL A 54 0.45 0.76 -3.72
C VAL A 54 1.90 1.19 -3.57
N THR A 55 2.72 0.98 -4.60
CA THR A 55 4.17 1.23 -4.58
C THR A 55 4.61 2.07 -5.77
N CYS A 56 5.80 2.64 -5.70
CA CYS A 56 6.41 3.42 -6.79
C CYS A 56 7.90 3.07 -6.95
N ARG A 57 8.53 3.54 -8.02
CA ARG A 57 9.99 3.45 -8.19
C ARG A 57 10.68 4.40 -7.21
N ASP A 58 11.67 3.91 -6.48
CA ASP A 58 12.40 4.70 -5.49
C ASP A 58 13.09 5.95 -6.07
N VAL A 59 13.54 5.92 -7.34
CA VAL A 59 14.09 7.09 -8.05
C VAL A 59 13.13 8.29 -8.10
N MET A 60 11.82 8.04 -8.00
CA MET A 60 10.81 9.11 -7.99
C MET A 60 10.78 9.86 -6.66
N LEU A 61 11.22 9.25 -5.56
CA LEU A 61 11.10 9.82 -4.21
C LEU A 61 11.86 11.14 -4.05
N LYS A 62 12.97 11.33 -4.75
CA LYS A 62 13.75 12.59 -4.69
C LYS A 62 12.99 13.79 -5.26
N GLN A 63 11.97 13.56 -6.09
CA GLN A 63 11.12 14.63 -6.65
C GLN A 63 10.17 15.25 -5.60
N THR A 64 10.05 14.64 -4.41
CA THR A 64 9.22 15.16 -3.31
C THR A 64 9.92 16.22 -2.47
N GLU A 65 11.23 16.41 -2.64
CA GLU A 65 12.07 17.31 -1.85
C GLU A 65 12.02 17.04 -0.33
N GLN A 66 11.62 15.83 0.07
CA GLN A 66 11.56 15.42 1.47
C GLN A 66 12.97 15.10 2.01
N PRO A 67 13.19 15.22 3.33
CA PRO A 67 14.52 15.03 3.93
C PRO A 67 15.03 13.59 3.83
N ASP A 68 14.12 12.62 3.74
CA ASP A 68 14.46 11.21 3.59
C ASP A 68 13.41 10.44 2.78
N CYS A 69 13.76 9.23 2.34
CA CYS A 69 12.90 8.39 1.52
C CYS A 69 11.61 7.96 2.24
N TRP A 70 11.58 7.89 3.57
CA TRP A 70 10.38 7.51 4.33
C TRP A 70 9.36 8.63 4.35
N ALA A 71 9.83 9.85 4.59
CA ALA A 71 9.02 11.07 4.48
C ALA A 71 8.51 11.26 3.04
N ALA A 72 9.34 10.98 2.03
CA ALA A 72 8.92 10.98 0.62
C ALA A 72 7.79 9.98 0.33
N MET A 73 7.94 8.74 0.79
CA MET A 73 6.90 7.70 0.63
C MET A 73 5.60 8.07 1.35
N ALA A 74 5.70 8.71 2.53
CA ALA A 74 4.53 9.23 3.23
C ALA A 74 3.84 10.36 2.45
N ALA A 75 4.61 11.28 1.87
CA ALA A 75 4.09 12.38 1.05
C ALA A 75 3.36 11.88 -0.20
N TYR A 76 3.85 10.83 -0.85
CA TYR A 76 3.15 10.19 -1.97
C TYR A 76 1.98 9.30 -1.57
N GLY A 77 1.84 8.95 -0.28
CA GLY A 77 0.81 8.03 0.17
C GLY A 77 1.01 6.60 -0.33
N VAL A 78 2.26 6.17 -0.55
CA VAL A 78 2.60 4.81 -0.99
C VAL A 78 2.99 3.92 0.19
N ASP A 79 2.71 2.63 0.08
CA ASP A 79 3.05 1.60 1.07
C ASP A 79 4.52 1.20 1.02
N GLY A 80 5.19 1.45 -0.09
CA GLY A 80 6.55 1.00 -0.32
C GLY A 80 7.09 1.34 -1.70
N VAL A 81 8.17 0.66 -2.08
CA VAL A 81 8.88 0.89 -3.35
C VAL A 81 9.26 -0.40 -4.07
N GLU A 82 9.37 -0.30 -5.40
CA GLU A 82 10.37 -1.07 -6.14
C GLU A 82 11.70 -0.32 -6.03
N SER A 83 12.71 -0.96 -5.47
CA SER A 83 14.00 -0.33 -5.20
C SER A 83 15.01 -0.65 -6.29
N ASP A 84 15.71 0.36 -6.80
CA ASP A 84 16.91 0.14 -7.60
C ASP A 84 17.97 -0.60 -6.77
N ILE A 85 18.57 -1.63 -7.36
CA ILE A 85 19.67 -2.37 -6.75
C ILE A 85 20.88 -2.40 -7.70
N GLY A 86 22.05 -2.11 -7.16
CA GLY A 86 23.32 -2.27 -7.88
C GLY A 86 23.83 -3.71 -7.87
N ASP A 87 24.79 -4.01 -8.74
CA ASP A 87 25.47 -5.33 -8.76
C ASP A 87 26.19 -5.64 -7.44
N ASP A 88 26.56 -4.60 -6.68
CA ASP A 88 27.14 -4.70 -5.33
C ASP A 88 26.09 -4.82 -4.21
N LEU A 89 24.83 -5.02 -4.59
CA LEU A 89 23.68 -5.18 -3.70
C LEU A 89 23.43 -3.95 -2.81
N ARG A 90 23.85 -2.75 -3.24
CA ARG A 90 23.47 -1.47 -2.62
C ARG A 90 22.19 -0.93 -3.23
N LEU A 91 21.46 -0.12 -2.45
CA LEU A 91 20.18 0.49 -2.81
C LEU A 91 20.35 2.01 -2.95
N PRO A 92 20.90 2.51 -4.07
CA PRO A 92 21.40 3.89 -4.19
C PRO A 92 20.31 4.96 -4.14
N SER A 93 19.06 4.57 -4.41
CA SER A 93 17.92 5.49 -4.48
C SER A 93 17.14 5.57 -3.17
N LEU A 94 17.38 4.65 -2.22
CA LEU A 94 16.87 4.74 -0.85
C LEU A 94 17.79 5.63 0.00
N TYR A 95 17.46 6.91 0.07
CA TYR A 95 18.27 7.92 0.75
C TYR A 95 17.79 8.17 2.19
N TYR A 96 18.74 8.29 3.13
CA TYR A 96 18.50 8.69 4.51
C TYR A 96 19.75 9.41 5.05
N GLY A 97 19.83 10.73 4.85
CA GLY A 97 21.07 11.48 5.05
C GLY A 97 22.21 10.90 4.17
N ASP A 98 23.38 10.70 4.77
CA ASP A 98 24.55 10.11 4.11
C ASP A 98 24.55 8.57 4.07
N ARG A 99 23.50 7.93 4.59
CA ARG A 99 23.42 6.46 4.65
C ARG A 99 23.09 5.87 3.29
N VAL A 100 23.83 4.81 2.93
CA VAL A 100 23.53 3.94 1.80
C VAL A 100 23.06 2.59 2.34
N PHE A 101 21.83 2.20 2.02
CA PHE A 101 21.32 0.88 2.38
C PHE A 101 21.89 -0.21 1.47
N SER A 102 21.99 -1.44 1.99
CA SER A 102 22.47 -2.60 1.25
C SER A 102 21.78 -3.88 1.71
N VAL A 103 21.76 -4.87 0.83
CA VAL A 103 21.31 -6.24 1.13
C VAL A 103 22.44 -7.27 0.98
N ALA A 104 23.69 -6.82 0.80
CA ALA A 104 24.86 -7.66 0.52
C ALA A 104 25.11 -8.71 1.63
N ASP A 105 25.05 -8.28 2.88
CA ASP A 105 25.33 -9.13 4.03
C ASP A 105 24.16 -9.21 5.03
N ALA A 106 24.25 -10.15 5.97
CA ALA A 106 23.18 -10.42 6.93
C ALA A 106 22.90 -9.25 7.87
N GLN A 107 23.93 -8.50 8.29
CA GLN A 107 23.78 -7.35 9.16
C GLN A 107 23.07 -6.22 8.42
N SER A 108 23.53 -5.89 7.21
CA SER A 108 22.91 -4.86 6.36
C SER A 108 21.43 -5.16 6.09
N ARG A 109 21.06 -6.43 5.85
CA ARG A 109 19.66 -6.85 5.70
C ARG A 109 18.84 -6.64 6.97
N GLN A 110 19.37 -7.00 8.14
CA GLN A 110 18.67 -6.77 9.42
C GLN A 110 18.45 -5.29 9.70
N GLU A 111 19.46 -4.47 9.44
CA GLU A 111 19.37 -3.02 9.61
C GLU A 111 18.34 -2.39 8.65
N LEU A 112 18.30 -2.83 7.40
CA LEU A 112 17.31 -2.39 6.43
C LEU A 112 15.89 -2.82 6.83
N MET A 113 15.71 -4.07 7.26
CA MET A 113 14.42 -4.57 7.76
C MET A 113 13.93 -3.74 8.95
N ALA A 114 14.79 -3.48 9.93
CA ALA A 114 14.46 -2.66 11.09
C ALA A 114 14.05 -1.22 10.69
N ALA A 115 14.74 -0.64 9.70
CA ALA A 115 14.40 0.69 9.19
C ALA A 115 13.04 0.71 8.48
N LEU A 116 12.76 -0.29 7.64
CA LEU A 116 11.48 -0.44 6.94
C LEU A 116 10.32 -0.66 7.93
N ASP A 117 10.51 -1.52 8.93
CA ASP A 117 9.51 -1.80 9.97
C ASP A 117 9.22 -0.54 10.80
N ALA A 118 10.27 0.20 11.21
CA ALA A 118 10.11 1.46 11.94
C ALA A 118 9.34 2.51 11.13
N ALA A 119 9.59 2.56 9.81
CA ALA A 119 8.89 3.46 8.90
C ALA A 119 7.49 2.94 8.48
N LYS A 120 7.14 1.70 8.81
CA LYS A 120 5.96 0.97 8.28
C LYS A 120 5.92 0.98 6.75
N LYS A 121 7.08 0.88 6.11
CA LYS A 121 7.25 0.80 4.67
C LYS A 121 7.75 -0.58 4.26
N ARG A 122 7.76 -0.87 2.97
CA ARG A 122 8.25 -2.13 2.43
C ARG A 122 8.96 -1.94 1.09
N ILE A 123 9.86 -2.85 0.77
CA ILE A 123 10.37 -3.05 -0.60
C ILE A 123 9.59 -4.23 -1.17
N THR A 124 8.90 -4.05 -2.29
CA THR A 124 8.11 -5.12 -2.93
C THR A 124 8.80 -5.79 -4.10
N ALA A 125 9.80 -5.12 -4.68
CA ALA A 125 10.59 -5.62 -5.80
C ALA A 125 11.95 -4.91 -5.83
N PHE A 126 12.90 -5.53 -6.51
CA PHE A 126 14.18 -4.90 -6.86
C PHE A 126 14.25 -4.73 -8.37
N CYS A 127 14.60 -3.52 -8.82
CA CYS A 127 14.93 -3.30 -10.22
C CYS A 127 16.43 -3.50 -10.42
N MET A 128 16.74 -4.60 -11.13
CA MET A 128 18.07 -4.91 -11.61
C MET A 128 18.17 -4.37 -13.04
N HIS A 129 19.03 -3.38 -13.28
CA HIS A 129 19.22 -2.76 -14.59
C HIS A 129 20.03 -3.68 -15.50
N ASN A 130 19.46 -4.81 -15.88
CA ASN A 130 20.17 -5.88 -16.58
C ASN A 130 20.73 -5.39 -17.93
N ARG A 131 21.97 -5.78 -18.23
CA ARG A 131 22.70 -5.44 -19.46
C ARG A 131 23.04 -6.69 -20.26
N PHE A 132 22.01 -7.48 -20.57
CA PHE A 132 22.17 -8.75 -21.29
C PHE A 132 22.88 -8.62 -22.64
N GLU A 133 22.70 -7.52 -23.36
CA GLU A 133 23.39 -7.30 -24.63
C GLU A 133 24.90 -7.09 -24.46
N GLU A 134 25.33 -6.56 -23.31
CA GLU A 134 26.72 -6.18 -23.05
C GLU A 134 27.49 -7.24 -22.24
N ARG A 135 26.80 -7.94 -21.34
CA ARG A 135 27.40 -8.89 -20.38
C ARG A 135 26.52 -10.12 -20.12
N PRO A 136 26.12 -10.88 -21.16
CA PRO A 136 25.16 -11.97 -21.03
C PRO A 136 25.60 -13.05 -20.04
N GLU A 137 26.90 -13.35 -19.94
CA GLU A 137 27.41 -14.37 -19.02
C GLU A 137 27.17 -13.99 -17.55
N PHE A 138 27.33 -12.70 -17.21
CA PHE A 138 27.10 -12.20 -15.85
C PHE A 138 25.62 -12.22 -15.48
N GLU A 139 24.72 -11.98 -16.44
CA GLU A 139 23.28 -11.81 -16.19
C GLU A 139 22.50 -13.16 -16.16
N LEU A 140 23.15 -14.27 -16.53
CA LEU A 140 22.58 -15.61 -16.52
C LEU A 140 22.82 -16.37 -15.20
N GLU A 141 23.75 -15.90 -14.37
CA GLU A 141 24.09 -16.47 -13.06
C GLU A 141 23.21 -15.90 -11.93
#